data_AF-A1SJ56-F1
#
_entry.id   AF-A1SJ56-F1
#
_cell.length_a   1.000
_cell.length_b   1.000
_cell.length_c   1.000
_cell.angle_alpha   90.00
_cell.angle_beta   90.00
_cell.angle_gamma   90.00
#
_symmetry.space_group_name_H-M   'P 1'
#
loop_
_entity.id
_entity.type
_entity.pdbx_description
1 polymer ?
#
loop_
_entity_poly.entity_id
_entity_poly.type
_entity_poly.pdbx_seq_one_letter_code
_entity_poly.pdbx_strand_id
1 'polypeptide(L)'
;MRAATARGRLLVDVFEGWLGILVLAVLASGTVLRARWLPRFAPLSGAVALLALAALNPDAWIAEHNLDRYAETGRVDWTYLRGLSDDAVPALARVDPADRVCALAGREPADDDWLEWNLGRSRATGLLDPAAGSADPAGQCRDD
;
A
#
# COMPACT_ATOMS: atom_id res chain seq x y z
N MET A 1 16.30 0.78 6.41
CA MET A 1 15.78 2.09 6.92
C MET A 1 15.27 3.08 5.85
N ARG A 2 15.61 2.97 4.56
CA ARG A 2 15.23 3.99 3.54
C ARG A 2 13.82 3.85 2.93
N ALA A 3 13.17 2.70 3.05
CA ALA A 3 11.92 2.42 2.32
C ALA A 3 10.63 2.66 3.13
N ALA A 4 10.65 2.52 4.47
CA ALA A 4 9.51 2.83 5.35
C ALA A 4 9.01 4.28 5.20
N THR A 5 9.86 5.18 4.72
CA THR A 5 9.50 6.57 4.48
C THR A 5 8.66 6.78 3.21
N ALA A 6 8.66 5.88 2.24
CA ALA A 6 8.01 6.11 0.94
C ALA A 6 6.48 6.20 1.06
N ARG A 7 5.84 5.26 1.79
CA ARG A 7 4.39 5.27 2.01
C ARG A 7 3.95 6.50 2.82
N GLY A 8 4.68 6.80 3.90
CA GLY A 8 4.40 7.98 4.73
C GLY A 8 4.56 9.29 3.95
N ARG A 9 5.61 9.40 3.14
CA ARG A 9 5.83 10.56 2.24
C ARG A 9 4.70 10.69 1.23
N LEU A 10 4.31 9.61 0.57
CA LEU A 10 3.20 9.62 -0.39
C LEU A 10 1.90 10.16 0.23
N LEU A 11 1.54 9.68 1.42
CA LEU A 11 0.35 10.15 2.11
C LEU A 11 0.44 11.64 2.47
N VAL A 12 1.61 12.07 2.94
CA VAL A 12 1.88 13.48 3.25
C VAL A 12 1.79 14.34 1.99
N ASP A 13 2.42 13.93 0.90
CA ASP A 13 2.43 14.68 -0.37
C ASP A 13 1.01 14.81 -0.95
N VAL A 14 0.21 13.74 -0.90
CA VAL A 14 -1.20 13.78 -1.33
C VAL A 14 -2.03 14.67 -0.43
N PHE A 15 -1.81 14.61 0.89
CA PHE A 15 -2.51 15.46 1.84
C PHE A 15 -2.15 16.93 1.67
N GLU A 16 -0.88 17.26 1.48
CA GLU A 16 -0.41 18.62 1.19
C GLU A 16 -1.01 19.14 -0.11
N GLY A 17 -1.00 18.34 -1.18
CA GLY A 17 -1.65 18.69 -2.44
C GLY A 17 -3.15 18.93 -2.28
N TRP A 18 -3.84 18.09 -1.50
CA TRP A 18 -5.26 18.27 -1.20
C TRP A 18 -5.54 19.55 -0.42
N LEU A 19 -4.72 19.88 0.59
CA LEU A 19 -4.82 21.15 1.31
C LEU A 19 -4.58 22.34 0.37
N GLY A 20 -3.61 22.25 -0.54
CA GLY A 20 -3.37 23.25 -1.58
C GLY A 20 -4.62 23.49 -2.44
N ILE A 21 -5.29 22.41 -2.88
CA ILE A 21 -6.56 22.50 -3.62
C ILE A 21 -7.64 23.20 -2.79
N LEU A 22 -7.77 22.88 -1.49
CA LEU A 22 -8.73 23.54 -0.61
C LEU A 22 -8.44 25.04 -0.46
N VAL A 23 -7.16 25.41 -0.28
CA VAL A 23 -6.74 26.82 -0.22
C VAL A 23 -7.12 27.55 -1.49
N LEU A 24 -6.84 26.97 -2.67
CA LEU A 24 -7.25 27.54 -3.95
C LEU A 24 -8.76 27.68 -4.08
N ALA A 25 -9.54 26.70 -3.60
CA ALA A 25 -11.00 26.76 -3.62
C ALA A 25 -11.57 27.85 -2.70
N VAL A 26 -10.95 28.07 -1.53
CA VAL A 26 -11.29 29.18 -0.62
C VAL A 26 -11.00 30.53 -1.29
N LEU A 27 -9.81 30.69 -1.88
CA LEU A 27 -9.43 31.92 -2.59
C LEU A 27 -10.39 32.22 -3.75
N ALA A 28 -10.74 31.21 -4.54
CA ALA A 28 -11.74 31.34 -5.60
C ALA A 28 -13.12 31.73 -5.04
N SER A 29 -13.56 31.13 -3.94
CA SER A 29 -14.85 31.47 -3.32
C SER A 29 -14.92 32.92 -2.84
N GLY A 30 -13.78 33.48 -2.40
CA GLY A 30 -13.62 34.88 -2.04
C GLY A 30 -13.79 35.82 -3.23
N THR A 31 -13.29 35.45 -4.42
CA THR A 31 -13.46 36.28 -5.63
C THR A 31 -14.89 36.24 -6.19
N VAL A 32 -15.62 35.13 -6.00
CA VAL A 32 -17.02 35.02 -6.46
C VAL A 32 -18.06 35.39 -5.38
N LEU A 33 -17.64 35.71 -4.15
CA LEU A 33 -18.50 35.95 -2.97
C LEU A 33 -19.54 34.84 -2.72
N ARG A 34 -19.23 33.59 -3.10
CA ARG A 34 -20.17 32.46 -3.09
C ARG A 34 -19.54 31.17 -2.55
N ALA A 35 -19.43 31.08 -1.23
CA ALA A 35 -18.84 29.92 -0.55
C ALA A 35 -19.82 28.73 -0.31
N ARG A 36 -21.06 28.80 -0.78
CA ARG A 36 -22.10 27.79 -0.49
C ARG A 36 -21.83 26.37 -1.02
N TRP A 37 -20.88 26.22 -1.95
CA TRP A 37 -20.46 24.94 -2.51
C TRP A 37 -19.30 24.30 -1.74
N LEU A 38 -18.53 25.10 -1.00
CA LEU A 38 -17.32 24.67 -0.29
C LEU A 38 -17.54 23.53 0.72
N PRO A 39 -18.63 23.54 1.53
CA PRO A 39 -18.90 22.45 2.47
C PRO A 39 -19.14 21.09 1.80
N ARG A 40 -19.56 21.08 0.52
CA ARG A 40 -19.70 19.85 -0.27
C ARG A 40 -18.41 19.51 -1.00
N PHE A 41 -17.73 20.52 -1.55
CA PHE A 41 -16.51 20.32 -2.31
C PHE A 41 -15.41 19.64 -1.49
N ALA A 42 -15.16 20.10 -0.26
CA ALA A 42 -14.06 19.60 0.56
C ALA A 42 -14.14 18.09 0.85
N PRO A 43 -15.25 17.53 1.39
CA PRO A 43 -15.34 16.08 1.60
C PRO A 43 -15.38 15.29 0.29
N LEU A 44 -15.99 15.84 -0.78
CA LEU A 44 -16.02 15.16 -2.09
C LEU A 44 -14.62 15.05 -2.71
N SER A 45 -13.82 16.13 -2.67
CA SER A 45 -12.45 16.09 -3.18
C SER A 45 -11.55 15.17 -2.36
N GLY A 46 -11.74 15.14 -1.03
CA GLY A 46 -11.04 14.19 -0.16
C GLY A 46 -11.41 12.74 -0.47
N ALA A 47 -12.70 12.44 -0.63
CA ALA A 47 -13.17 11.12 -1.03
C ALA A 47 -12.60 10.70 -2.39
N VAL A 48 -12.59 11.61 -3.38
CA VAL A 48 -11.97 11.35 -4.69
C VAL A 48 -10.47 11.08 -4.57
N ALA A 49 -9.74 11.84 -3.77
CA ALA A 49 -8.31 11.61 -3.54
C ALA A 49 -8.03 10.25 -2.88
N LEU A 50 -8.83 9.86 -1.90
CA LEU A 50 -8.73 8.54 -1.26
C LEU A 50 -9.08 7.40 -2.21
N LEU A 51 -10.14 7.55 -3.02
CA LEU A 51 -10.51 6.58 -4.04
C LEU A 51 -9.40 6.44 -5.10
N ALA A 52 -8.77 7.55 -5.49
CA ALA A 52 -7.64 7.53 -6.41
C ALA A 52 -6.44 6.78 -5.80
N LEU A 53 -6.11 7.03 -4.52
CA LEU A 53 -5.06 6.29 -3.83
C LEU A 53 -5.35 4.78 -3.74
N ALA A 54 -6.58 4.41 -3.40
CA ALA A 54 -7.01 3.02 -3.34
C ALA A 54 -6.92 2.34 -4.71
N ALA A 55 -7.30 3.05 -5.79
CA ALA A 55 -7.23 2.53 -7.15
C ALA A 55 -5.78 2.37 -7.66
N LEU A 56 -4.89 3.30 -7.30
CA LEU A 56 -3.46 3.23 -7.64
C LEU A 56 -2.74 2.10 -6.89
N ASN A 57 -3.24 1.71 -5.72
CA ASN A 57 -2.69 0.62 -4.90
C ASN A 57 -1.16 0.74 -4.69
N PRO A 58 -0.70 1.75 -3.93
CA PRO A 58 0.72 2.07 -3.83
C PRO A 58 1.54 0.93 -3.22
N ASP A 59 0.96 0.13 -2.31
CA ASP A 59 1.67 -0.98 -1.68
C ASP A 59 2.00 -2.09 -2.70
N ALA A 60 1.07 -2.41 -3.62
CA ALA A 60 1.34 -3.32 -4.72
C ALA A 60 2.42 -2.78 -5.67
N TRP A 61 2.33 -1.50 -6.04
CA TRP A 61 3.31 -0.84 -6.90
C TRP A 61 4.72 -0.81 -6.28
N ILE A 62 4.82 -0.51 -4.98
CA ILE A 62 6.09 -0.54 -4.24
C ILE A 62 6.69 -1.95 -4.24
N ALA A 63 5.86 -2.98 -4.05
CA ALA A 63 6.30 -4.37 -4.08
C ALA A 63 6.86 -4.74 -5.45
N GLU A 64 6.10 -4.50 -6.53
CA GLU A 64 6.56 -4.74 -7.90
C GLU A 64 7.88 -4.04 -8.20
N HIS A 65 7.98 -2.75 -7.91
CA HIS A 65 9.18 -1.98 -8.21
C HIS A 65 10.42 -2.46 -7.44
N ASN A 66 10.27 -2.88 -6.19
CA ASN A 66 11.37 -3.44 -5.41
C ASN A 66 11.77 -4.83 -5.89
N LEU A 67 10.81 -5.65 -6.34
CA LEU A 67 11.07 -6.98 -6.89
C LEU A 67 11.73 -6.91 -8.27
N ASP A 68 11.33 -5.96 -9.12
CA ASP A 68 11.99 -5.70 -10.41
C ASP A 68 13.47 -5.32 -10.18
N ARG A 69 13.72 -4.41 -9.23
CA ARG A 69 15.09 -4.06 -8.81
C ARG A 69 15.84 -5.26 -8.21
N TYR A 70 15.15 -6.13 -7.49
CA TYR A 70 15.74 -7.34 -6.94
C TYR A 70 16.19 -8.29 -8.05
N ALA A 71 15.38 -8.49 -9.09
CA ALA A 71 15.75 -9.32 -10.25
C ALA A 71 17.03 -8.81 -10.95
N GLU A 72 17.23 -7.50 -11.00
CA GLU A 72 18.42 -6.89 -11.61
C GLU A 72 19.65 -6.90 -10.69
N THR A 73 19.46 -6.67 -9.38
CA THR A 73 20.57 -6.37 -8.45
C THR A 73 20.85 -7.46 -7.44
N GLY A 74 19.95 -8.42 -7.27
CA GLY A 74 19.97 -9.44 -6.23
C GLY A 74 19.77 -8.91 -4.80
N ARG A 75 19.42 -7.63 -4.62
CA ARG A 75 19.34 -6.97 -3.30
C ARG A 75 17.95 -6.53 -2.92
N VAL A 76 17.45 -6.97 -1.76
CA VAL A 76 16.10 -6.65 -1.26
C VAL A 76 16.05 -6.61 0.27
N ASP A 77 15.12 -5.80 0.79
CA ASP A 77 14.80 -5.70 2.22
C ASP A 77 13.47 -6.44 2.44
N TRP A 78 13.56 -7.73 2.81
CA TRP A 78 12.37 -8.57 2.99
C TRP A 78 11.56 -8.11 4.19
N THR A 79 12.24 -7.63 5.23
CA THR A 79 11.59 -7.04 6.41
C THR A 79 10.71 -5.86 6.04
N TYR A 80 11.15 -5.00 5.12
CA TYR A 80 10.32 -3.93 4.57
C TYR A 80 9.11 -4.45 3.77
N LEU A 81 9.33 -5.38 2.82
CA LEU A 81 8.26 -5.89 1.95
C LEU A 81 7.18 -6.66 2.73
N ARG A 82 7.57 -7.38 3.78
CA ARG A 82 6.63 -8.07 4.67
C ARG A 82 5.69 -7.09 5.40
N GLY A 83 6.14 -5.86 5.65
CA GLY A 83 5.33 -4.82 6.29
C GLY A 83 4.30 -4.14 5.38
N LEU A 84 4.25 -4.46 4.09
CA LEU A 84 3.26 -3.91 3.16
C LEU A 84 1.86 -4.51 3.42
N SER A 85 0.80 -3.81 2.99
CA SER A 85 -0.58 -4.33 3.00
C SER A 85 -0.71 -5.68 2.29
N ASP A 86 -1.81 -6.40 2.54
CA ASP A 86 -2.15 -7.64 1.81
C ASP A 86 -2.39 -7.40 0.31
N ASP A 87 -2.63 -6.16 -0.09
CA ASP A 87 -2.65 -5.74 -1.49
C ASP A 87 -1.34 -6.04 -2.24
N ALA A 88 -0.22 -6.15 -1.52
CA ALA A 88 1.08 -6.50 -2.10
C ALA A 88 1.26 -8.02 -2.30
N VAL A 89 0.46 -8.87 -1.66
CA VAL A 89 0.63 -10.33 -1.69
C VAL A 89 0.63 -10.90 -3.11
N PRO A 90 -0.24 -10.47 -4.05
CA PRO A 90 -0.17 -10.94 -5.45
C PRO A 90 1.15 -10.63 -6.14
N ALA A 91 1.80 -9.51 -5.82
CA ALA A 91 3.13 -9.19 -6.34
C ALA A 91 4.20 -10.06 -5.67
N LEU A 92 4.16 -10.17 -4.34
CA LEU A 92 5.11 -10.96 -3.55
C LEU A 92 5.04 -12.46 -3.88
N ALA A 93 3.87 -13.00 -4.24
CA ALA A 93 3.70 -14.40 -4.60
C ALA A 93 4.30 -14.77 -5.97
N ARG A 94 4.68 -13.78 -6.80
CA ARG A 94 5.28 -14.02 -8.12
C ARG A 94 6.78 -14.30 -8.09
N VAL A 95 7.46 -14.06 -6.96
CA VAL A 95 8.90 -14.32 -6.83
C VAL A 95 9.21 -15.81 -6.95
N ASP A 96 10.51 -16.12 -7.07
CA ASP A 96 10.98 -17.50 -7.12
C ASP A 96 10.55 -18.27 -5.86
N PRO A 97 10.24 -19.58 -5.98
CA PRO A 97 9.71 -20.36 -4.86
C PRO A 97 10.59 -20.33 -3.60
N ALA A 98 11.91 -20.21 -3.76
CA ALA A 98 12.84 -20.10 -2.65
C ALA A 98 12.64 -18.81 -1.83
N ASP A 99 12.34 -17.70 -2.51
CA ASP A 99 12.18 -16.38 -1.88
C ASP A 99 10.77 -16.12 -1.38
N ARG A 100 9.75 -16.86 -1.87
CA ARG A 100 8.36 -16.71 -1.41
C ARG A 100 8.21 -16.91 0.09
N VAL A 101 9.00 -17.83 0.65
CA VAL A 101 9.02 -18.07 2.10
C VAL A 101 9.42 -16.79 2.84
N CYS A 102 10.41 -16.05 2.32
CA CYS A 102 10.83 -14.77 2.89
C CYS A 102 9.82 -13.65 2.63
N ALA A 103 9.25 -13.59 1.43
CA ALA A 103 8.33 -12.54 1.03
C ALA A 103 6.98 -12.59 1.78
N LEU A 104 6.51 -13.80 2.11
CA LEU A 104 5.20 -14.05 2.71
C LEU A 104 5.26 -14.49 4.18
N ALA A 105 6.46 -14.61 4.77
CA ALA A 105 6.62 -15.01 6.17
C ALA A 105 5.80 -14.15 7.13
N GLY A 106 5.10 -14.80 8.06
CA GLY A 106 4.28 -14.15 9.09
C GLY A 106 2.92 -13.67 8.61
N ARG A 107 2.53 -13.94 7.35
CA ARG A 107 1.18 -13.69 6.86
C ARG A 107 0.35 -14.95 6.97
N GLU A 108 -0.90 -14.80 7.38
CA GLU A 108 -1.87 -15.87 7.47
C GLU A 108 -3.08 -15.55 6.59
N PRO A 109 -3.71 -16.57 5.96
CA PRO A 109 -4.99 -16.39 5.31
C PRO A 109 -6.00 -15.88 6.33
N ALA A 110 -6.81 -14.92 5.92
CA ALA A 110 -7.79 -14.34 6.81
C ALA A 110 -9.10 -15.12 6.83
N ASP A 111 -9.72 -15.19 8.01
CA ASP A 111 -11.05 -15.74 8.24
C ASP A 111 -12.02 -14.58 8.53
N ASP A 112 -12.23 -13.73 7.51
CA ASP A 112 -12.98 -12.48 7.65
C ASP A 112 -14.50 -12.75 7.71
N ASP A 113 -15.17 -12.16 8.69
CA ASP A 113 -16.62 -11.95 8.63
C ASP A 113 -16.95 -10.82 7.62
N TRP A 114 -18.22 -10.74 7.19
CA TRP A 114 -18.67 -9.77 6.18
C TRP A 114 -18.39 -8.30 6.57
N LEU A 115 -18.35 -7.99 7.86
CA LEU A 115 -18.02 -6.65 8.37
C LEU A 115 -16.52 -6.32 8.31
N GLU A 116 -15.67 -7.34 8.27
CA GLU A 116 -14.21 -7.21 8.26
C GLU A 116 -13.63 -7.41 6.86
N TRP A 117 -14.48 -7.74 5.89
CA TRP A 117 -14.10 -8.03 4.52
C TRP A 117 -13.24 -6.91 3.91
N ASN A 118 -12.06 -7.30 3.45
CA ASN A 118 -11.14 -6.45 2.73
C ASN A 118 -10.77 -7.07 1.39
N LEU A 119 -10.83 -6.27 0.32
CA LEU A 119 -10.56 -6.74 -1.03
C LEU A 119 -9.12 -7.27 -1.22
N GLY A 120 -8.12 -6.57 -0.68
CA GLY A 120 -6.73 -7.00 -0.73
C GLY A 120 -6.52 -8.34 -0.03
N ARG A 121 -7.10 -8.46 1.17
CA ARG A 121 -7.07 -9.69 1.97
C ARG A 121 -7.73 -10.86 1.25
N SER A 122 -8.90 -10.65 0.65
CA SER A 122 -9.59 -11.68 -0.13
C SER A 122 -8.79 -12.19 -1.33
N ARG A 123 -7.96 -11.34 -1.96
CA ARG A 123 -7.06 -11.72 -3.04
C ARG A 123 -5.83 -12.45 -2.52
N ALA A 124 -5.37 -12.12 -1.31
CA ALA A 124 -4.23 -12.75 -0.67
C ALA A 124 -4.54 -14.18 -0.20
N THR A 125 -5.76 -14.46 0.28
CA THR A 125 -6.14 -15.75 0.89
C THR A 125 -5.77 -16.97 0.04
N GLY A 126 -5.95 -16.92 -1.28
CA GLY A 126 -5.62 -18.04 -2.19
C GLY A 126 -4.13 -18.19 -2.52
N LEU A 127 -3.29 -17.25 -2.10
CA LEU A 127 -1.85 -17.19 -2.38
C LEU A 127 -1.00 -17.46 -1.14
N LEU A 128 -1.60 -17.43 0.04
CA LEU A 128 -0.96 -17.74 1.31
C LEU A 128 -1.13 -19.23 1.60
N ASP A 129 -0.01 -19.92 1.83
CA ASP A 129 -0.02 -21.32 2.24
C ASP A 129 -0.04 -21.38 3.78
N PRO A 130 -1.08 -21.97 4.41
CA PRO A 130 -1.17 -22.09 5.87
C PRO A 130 0.06 -22.80 6.47
N ALA A 131 0.69 -23.71 5.73
CA ALA A 131 1.86 -24.44 6.20
C ALA A 131 3.15 -23.59 6.18
N ALA A 132 3.23 -22.59 5.31
CA ALA A 132 4.40 -21.71 5.16
C ALA A 132 4.52 -20.67 6.30
N GLY A 133 3.40 -20.34 6.98
CA GLY A 133 3.38 -19.39 8.11
C GLY A 133 4.16 -19.85 9.34
N SER A 134 4.38 -21.16 9.50
CA SER A 134 5.09 -21.76 10.64
C SER A 134 6.61 -21.92 10.45
N ALA A 135 7.12 -21.72 9.23
CA ALA A 135 8.55 -21.80 8.96
C ALA A 135 9.17 -20.44 9.29
N ASP A 136 9.69 -20.29 10.51
CA ASP A 136 10.56 -19.17 10.88
C ASP A 136 11.91 -19.32 10.17
N PRO A 137 12.22 -18.55 9.10
CA PRO A 137 13.50 -18.60 8.42
C PRO A 137 14.40 -17.49 8.98
N ALA A 138 14.39 -17.25 10.29
CA ALA A 138 15.23 -16.26 10.99
C ALA A 138 16.75 -16.44 10.81
N GLY A 139 17.20 -17.30 9.89
CA GLY A 139 18.57 -17.37 9.39
C GLY A 139 18.73 -17.57 7.88
N GLN A 140 17.65 -17.64 7.08
CA GLN A 140 17.73 -17.86 5.62
C GLN A 140 17.42 -16.59 4.80
N CYS A 141 16.52 -15.74 5.28
CA CYS A 141 16.15 -14.51 4.59
C CYS A 141 17.21 -13.44 4.88
N ARG A 142 18.13 -13.24 3.95
CA ARG A 142 19.16 -12.21 4.06
C ARG A 142 18.57 -10.87 3.62
N ASP A 143 18.51 -9.91 4.55
CA ASP A 143 18.25 -8.50 4.24
C ASP A 143 19.58 -7.84 3.83
N ASP A 144 19.60 -7.12 2.71
CA ASP A 144 20.77 -6.42 2.17
C ASP A 144 20.77 -4.89 2.38
#